data_AF-E0URY0-F1
#
_entry.id   AF-E0URY0-F1
#
_cell.length_a   1.000
_cell.length_b   1.000
_cell.length_c   1.000
_cell.angle_alpha   90.00
_cell.angle_beta   90.00
_cell.angle_gamma   90.00
#
_symmetry.space_group_name_H-M   'P 1'
#
loop_
_entity.id
_entity.type
_entity.pdbx_description
1 polymer ?
#
loop_
_entity_poly.entity_id
_entity_poly.type
_entity_poly.pdbx_seq_one_letter_code
_entity_poly.pdbx_strand_id
1 'polypeptide(L)'
;MNLKRFLLEYGEKVPGFDVTVINEREARAAAGILFALGMMVIFVGIGYNHIIVARVYLAFMFIDFTARMISPHYSPSLLLGKFVVRNQKPEYVGGLQKRFAWTLGWLVSLPMMWWFVLHWEITFYKVMVCVLCLSLMFLEAAFAICVGCMIYKMILREAPEHCPGGACEIRQRERIQTFNLIQSFIGIITIVALASGVYLFLAKTESKTFFGQFLHEAVLTKAALKQEEEEKYKRETEKEFDNDDF
;
A
#
# COMPACT_ATOMS: atom_id res chain seq x y z
N MET A 1 19.59 13.58 24.74
CA MET A 1 19.77 13.56 23.27
C MET A 1 19.86 15.01 22.80
N ASN A 2 20.91 15.40 22.07
CA ASN A 2 21.01 16.78 21.55
C ASN A 2 20.05 16.91 20.35
N LEU A 3 19.11 17.87 20.40
CA LEU A 3 18.04 18.02 19.40
C LEU A 3 18.59 18.17 17.97
N LYS A 4 19.74 18.82 17.81
CA LYS A 4 20.42 18.95 16.51
C LYS A 4 20.86 17.60 15.95
N ARG A 5 21.45 16.73 16.77
CA ARG A 5 21.81 15.36 16.34
C ARG A 5 20.59 14.51 16.04
N PHE A 6 19.53 14.64 16.83
CA PHE A 6 18.29 13.91 16.55
C PHE A 6 17.72 14.29 15.19
N LEU A 7 17.76 15.56 14.78
CA LEU A 7 17.22 16.01 13.49
C LEU A 7 18.13 15.68 12.31
N LEU A 8 19.44 15.68 12.50
CA LEU A 8 20.44 15.54 11.43
C LEU A 8 21.00 14.12 11.25
N GLU A 9 20.96 13.27 12.27
CA GLU A 9 21.47 11.89 12.21
C GLU A 9 20.32 10.91 12.48
N TYR A 10 20.16 9.93 11.61
CA TYR A 10 19.13 8.90 11.75
C TYR A 10 19.53 7.60 11.04
N GLY A 11 19.56 6.49 11.76
CA GLY A 11 20.04 5.19 11.27
C GLY A 11 21.31 4.72 11.97
N GLU A 12 22.04 3.80 11.32
CA GLU A 12 23.32 3.27 11.79
C GLU A 12 24.49 3.93 11.03
N LYS A 13 25.64 4.11 11.70
CA LYS A 13 26.89 4.52 11.04
C LYS A 13 27.62 3.27 10.58
N VAL A 14 27.73 3.10 9.27
CA VAL A 14 28.39 1.95 8.64
C VAL A 14 29.71 2.41 8.03
N PRO A 15 30.83 1.68 8.22
CA PRO A 15 32.10 2.03 7.60
C PRO A 15 31.97 2.10 6.07
N GLY A 16 32.46 3.19 5.47
CA GLY A 16 32.38 3.44 4.02
C GLY A 16 31.17 4.25 3.55
N PHE A 17 30.36 4.78 4.49
CA PHE A 17 29.26 5.71 4.20
C PHE A 17 29.45 7.02 4.97
N ASP A 18 29.28 8.16 4.29
CA ASP A 18 29.45 9.49 4.89
C ASP A 18 28.25 9.92 5.74
N VAL A 19 27.09 9.30 5.48
CA VAL A 19 25.82 9.55 6.18
C VAL A 19 25.36 8.34 6.98
N THR A 20 24.46 8.57 7.94
CA THR A 20 23.76 7.47 8.63
C THR A 20 22.83 6.76 7.65
N VAL A 21 22.89 5.43 7.65
CA VAL A 21 22.16 4.60 6.69
C VAL A 21 21.22 3.63 7.40
N ILE A 22 20.25 3.13 6.64
CA ILE A 22 19.32 2.08 7.04
C ILE A 22 19.37 1.00 5.97
N ASN A 23 19.17 -0.25 6.36
CA ASN A 23 19.09 -1.34 5.41
C ASN A 23 17.71 -1.32 4.73
N GLU A 24 17.67 -1.15 3.41
CA GLU A 24 16.43 -1.09 2.63
C GLU A 24 15.67 -2.42 2.71
N ARG A 25 16.38 -3.55 2.83
CA ARG A 25 15.75 -4.88 2.88
C ARG A 25 14.92 -5.08 4.13
N GLU A 26 15.40 -4.61 5.29
CA GLU A 26 14.63 -4.67 6.54
C GLU A 26 13.42 -3.73 6.47
N ALA A 27 13.57 -2.53 5.88
CA ALA A 27 12.48 -1.60 5.70
C ALA A 27 11.36 -2.18 4.80
N ARG A 28 11.74 -2.81 3.68
CA ARG A 28 10.82 -3.48 2.76
C ARG A 28 10.17 -4.71 3.38
N ALA A 29 10.93 -5.52 4.13
CA ALA A 29 10.38 -6.66 4.85
C ALA A 29 9.36 -6.21 5.90
N ALA A 30 9.66 -5.16 6.66
CA ALA A 30 8.73 -4.60 7.64
C ALA A 30 7.46 -4.03 6.98
N ALA A 31 7.59 -3.35 5.82
CA ALA A 31 6.44 -2.90 5.04
C ALA A 31 5.57 -4.08 4.57
N GLY A 32 6.19 -5.19 4.12
CA GLY A 32 5.50 -6.40 3.72
C GLY A 32 4.75 -7.10 4.87
N ILE A 33 5.36 -7.16 6.07
CA ILE A 33 4.73 -7.71 7.27
C ILE A 33 3.48 -6.90 7.64
N LEU A 34 3.63 -5.58 7.74
CA LEU A 34 2.51 -4.70 8.06
C LEU A 34 1.42 -4.75 6.98
N PHE A 35 1.79 -4.78 5.69
CA PHE A 35 0.84 -4.97 4.61
C PHE A 35 0.05 -6.28 4.75
N ALA A 36 0.73 -7.41 4.99
CA ALA A 36 0.06 -8.70 5.14
C ALA A 36 -0.92 -8.72 6.34
N LEU A 37 -0.49 -8.16 7.48
CA LEU A 37 -1.35 -8.03 8.66
C LEU A 37 -2.54 -7.09 8.40
N GLY A 38 -2.31 -5.95 7.76
CA GLY A 38 -3.36 -5.00 7.43
C GLY A 38 -4.37 -5.55 6.43
N MET A 39 -3.92 -6.32 5.43
CA MET A 39 -4.80 -7.05 4.53
C MET A 39 -5.66 -8.06 5.27
N MET A 40 -5.06 -8.87 6.16
CA MET A 40 -5.79 -9.81 7.00
C MET A 40 -6.85 -9.09 7.85
N VAL A 41 -6.51 -7.94 8.42
CA VAL A 41 -7.42 -7.11 9.23
C VAL A 41 -8.58 -6.57 8.40
N ILE A 42 -8.37 -6.17 7.15
CA ILE A 42 -9.47 -5.75 6.27
C ILE A 42 -10.41 -6.93 5.98
N PHE A 43 -9.87 -8.10 5.62
CA PHE A 43 -10.70 -9.28 5.35
C PHE A 43 -11.46 -9.75 6.60
N VAL A 44 -10.80 -9.80 7.76
CA VAL A 44 -11.43 -10.25 9.01
C VAL A 44 -12.38 -9.19 9.57
N GLY A 45 -11.97 -7.93 9.55
CA GLY A 45 -12.73 -6.80 10.08
C GLY A 45 -14.00 -6.52 9.27
N ILE A 46 -13.90 -6.45 7.95
CA ILE A 46 -15.06 -6.23 7.07
C ILE A 46 -15.87 -7.52 6.89
N GLY A 47 -15.21 -8.67 6.70
CA GLY A 47 -15.88 -9.93 6.41
C GLY A 47 -16.61 -10.55 7.60
N TYR A 48 -16.02 -10.49 8.79
CA TYR A 48 -16.57 -11.10 10.02
C TYR A 48 -17.03 -10.07 11.06
N ASN A 49 -17.02 -8.78 10.70
CA ASN A 49 -17.38 -7.66 11.58
C ASN A 49 -16.62 -7.63 12.93
N HIS A 50 -15.37 -8.11 12.93
CA HIS A 50 -14.58 -8.27 14.16
C HIS A 50 -13.75 -7.02 14.48
N ILE A 51 -14.41 -6.05 15.13
CA ILE A 51 -13.92 -4.71 15.49
C ILE A 51 -12.56 -4.72 16.22
N ILE A 52 -12.36 -5.66 17.16
CA ILE A 52 -11.19 -5.70 18.04
C ILE A 52 -9.88 -5.88 17.25
N VAL A 53 -9.91 -6.69 16.20
CA VAL A 53 -8.72 -7.02 15.40
C VAL A 53 -8.19 -5.76 14.69
N ALA A 54 -9.10 -4.93 14.16
CA ALA A 54 -8.74 -3.66 13.56
C ALA A 54 -8.18 -2.66 14.57
N ARG A 55 -8.76 -2.58 15.78
CA ARG A 55 -8.23 -1.69 16.83
C ARG A 55 -6.82 -2.06 17.25
N VAL A 56 -6.57 -3.35 17.49
CA VAL A 56 -5.25 -3.84 17.90
C VAL A 56 -4.22 -3.58 16.80
N TYR A 57 -4.56 -3.89 15.55
CA TYR A 57 -3.65 -3.65 14.43
C TYR A 57 -3.33 -2.17 14.23
N LEU A 58 -4.34 -1.28 14.25
CA LEU A 58 -4.13 0.15 14.05
C LEU A 58 -3.35 0.79 15.20
N ALA A 59 -3.60 0.37 16.45
CA ALA A 59 -2.82 0.79 17.60
C ALA A 59 -1.36 0.32 17.49
N PHE A 60 -1.14 -0.94 17.10
CA PHE A 60 0.20 -1.47 16.85
C PHE A 60 0.92 -0.70 15.74
N MET A 61 0.24 -0.45 14.61
CA MET A 61 0.79 0.30 13.48
C MET A 61 1.18 1.72 13.90
N PHE A 62 0.34 2.40 14.68
CA PHE A 62 0.64 3.73 15.22
C PHE A 62 1.88 3.72 16.12
N ILE A 63 1.96 2.76 17.06
CA ILE A 63 3.12 2.61 17.96
C ILE A 63 4.37 2.28 17.15
N ASP A 64 4.27 1.41 16.15
CA ASP A 64 5.39 1.03 15.30
C ASP A 64 5.93 2.23 14.52
N PHE A 65 5.07 3.03 13.86
CA PHE A 65 5.50 4.25 13.16
C PHE A 65 6.07 5.31 14.12
N THR A 66 5.52 5.41 15.34
CA THR A 66 6.07 6.29 16.37
C THR A 66 7.48 5.85 16.77
N ALA A 67 7.67 4.54 17.00
CA ALA A 67 8.97 3.97 17.33
C ALA A 67 9.96 4.20 16.19
N ARG A 68 9.56 3.93 14.93
CA ARG A 68 10.36 4.23 13.73
C ARG A 68 10.78 5.69 13.74
N MET A 69 9.86 6.65 13.81
CA MET A 69 10.19 8.09 13.78
C MET A 69 11.29 8.50 14.78
N ILE A 70 11.31 7.88 15.97
CA ILE A 70 12.29 8.14 17.02
C ILE A 70 13.59 7.38 16.76
N SER A 71 13.52 6.06 16.55
CA SER A 71 14.69 5.23 16.29
C SER A 71 14.29 3.92 15.57
N PRO A 72 15.02 3.54 14.51
CA PRO A 72 14.74 2.29 13.79
C PRO A 72 15.00 1.04 14.63
N HIS A 73 15.75 1.16 15.74
CA HIS A 73 16.15 0.03 16.59
C HIS A 73 15.02 -0.54 17.44
N TYR A 74 13.97 0.25 17.69
CA TYR A 74 12.88 -0.12 18.61
C TYR A 74 11.57 -0.44 17.91
N SER A 75 11.50 -0.30 16.58
CA SER A 75 10.31 -0.63 15.82
C SER A 75 10.14 -2.15 15.76
N PRO A 76 9.04 -2.71 16.31
CA PRO A 76 8.82 -4.15 16.31
C PRO A 76 8.82 -4.75 14.90
N SER A 77 8.21 -4.06 13.93
CA SER A 77 8.17 -4.55 12.55
C SER A 77 9.53 -4.50 11.85
N LEU A 78 10.37 -3.48 12.11
CA LEU A 78 11.76 -3.45 11.61
C LEU A 78 12.60 -4.56 12.23
N LEU A 79 12.44 -4.83 13.53
CA LEU A 79 13.13 -5.93 14.21
C LEU A 79 12.75 -7.29 13.59
N LEU A 80 11.46 -7.51 13.33
CA LEU A 80 11.00 -8.71 12.62
C LEU A 80 11.53 -8.75 11.19
N GLY A 81 11.52 -7.62 10.47
CA GLY A 81 12.09 -7.51 9.13
C GLY A 81 13.57 -7.88 9.12
N LYS A 82 14.36 -7.33 10.05
CA LYS A 82 15.79 -7.61 10.26
C LYS A 82 16.02 -9.10 10.52
N PHE A 83 15.18 -9.74 11.34
CA PHE A 83 15.27 -11.18 11.56
C PHE A 83 15.04 -12.00 10.28
N VAL A 84 14.04 -11.64 9.49
CA VAL A 84 13.70 -12.34 8.23
C VAL A 84 14.81 -12.21 7.18
N VAL A 85 15.40 -11.01 7.03
CA VAL A 85 16.39 -10.73 5.98
C VAL A 85 17.85 -10.83 6.43
N ARG A 86 18.13 -11.26 7.67
CA ARG A 86 19.49 -11.24 8.26
C ARG A 86 20.58 -11.96 7.47
N ASN A 87 20.21 -12.98 6.69
CA ASN A 87 21.14 -13.76 5.87
C ASN A 87 21.33 -13.20 4.45
N GLN A 88 20.67 -12.10 4.11
CA GLN A 88 20.80 -11.44 2.82
C GLN A 88 21.88 -10.35 2.88
N LYS A 89 22.53 -10.06 1.76
CA LYS A 89 23.45 -8.92 1.66
C LYS A 89 22.68 -7.62 1.93
N PRO A 90 23.06 -6.79 2.91
CA PRO A 90 22.36 -5.55 3.21
C PRO A 90 22.48 -4.56 2.05
N GLU A 91 21.44 -3.76 1.87
CA GLU A 91 21.40 -2.68 0.89
C GLU A 91 21.18 -1.37 1.64
N TYR A 92 22.14 -0.46 1.61
CA TYR A 92 22.10 0.73 2.45
C TYR A 92 21.52 1.94 1.72
N VAL A 93 20.62 2.62 2.39
CA VAL A 93 19.93 3.81 1.90
C VAL A 93 20.02 4.90 2.96
N GLY A 94 20.14 6.16 2.55
CA GLY A 94 20.24 7.29 3.49
C GLY A 94 19.09 7.27 4.51
N GLY A 95 19.40 7.40 5.80
CA GLY A 95 18.41 7.23 6.85
C GLY A 95 17.43 8.41 6.96
N LEU A 96 17.86 9.65 6.68
CA LEU A 96 17.01 10.83 6.80
C LEU A 96 15.78 10.79 5.86
N GLN A 97 15.96 10.35 4.61
CA GLN A 97 14.85 10.19 3.65
C GLN A 97 13.82 9.15 4.15
N LYS A 98 14.28 8.04 4.76
CA LYS A 98 13.38 7.02 5.31
C LYS A 98 12.64 7.51 6.54
N ARG A 99 13.31 8.26 7.40
CA ARG A 99 12.66 8.91 8.53
C ARG A 99 11.55 9.85 8.09
N PHE A 100 11.80 10.66 7.05
CA PHE A 100 10.78 11.53 6.48
C PHE A 100 9.58 10.73 5.99
N ALA A 101 9.80 9.65 5.25
CA ALA A 101 8.74 8.76 4.79
C ALA A 101 7.94 8.15 5.96
N TRP A 102 8.61 7.70 7.02
CA TRP A 102 7.94 7.15 8.21
C TRP A 102 7.20 8.21 9.02
N THR A 103 7.68 9.46 8.99
CA THR A 103 6.98 10.59 9.61
C THR A 103 5.68 10.91 8.86
N LEU A 104 5.68 10.83 7.53
CA LEU A 104 4.44 10.92 6.73
C LEU A 104 3.48 9.77 7.05
N GLY A 105 3.98 8.54 7.14
CA GLY A 105 3.17 7.39 7.56
C GLY A 105 2.56 7.57 8.95
N TRP A 106 3.35 8.08 9.90
CA TRP A 106 2.89 8.42 11.24
C TRP A 106 1.79 9.49 11.21
N LEU A 107 1.97 10.56 10.43
CA LEU A 107 0.99 11.63 10.27
C LEU A 107 -0.36 11.11 9.75
N VAL A 108 -0.35 10.16 8.82
CA VAL A 108 -1.57 9.53 8.31
C VAL A 108 -2.17 8.56 9.34
N SER A 109 -1.35 7.91 10.16
CA SER A 109 -1.83 7.00 11.21
C SER A 109 -2.51 7.69 12.40
N LEU A 110 -2.22 8.99 12.65
CA LEU A 110 -2.86 9.78 13.71
C LEU A 110 -4.39 9.85 13.59
N PRO A 111 -4.98 10.33 12.48
CA PRO A 111 -6.43 10.34 12.34
C PRO A 111 -7.02 8.93 12.33
N MET A 112 -6.28 7.91 11.85
CA MET A 112 -6.73 6.52 11.89
C MET A 112 -6.84 6.02 13.35
N MET A 113 -5.87 6.35 14.19
CA MET A 113 -5.93 6.07 15.63
C MET A 113 -7.15 6.74 16.26
N TRP A 114 -7.42 8.00 15.91
CA TRP A 114 -8.58 8.73 16.41
C TRP A 114 -9.92 8.12 15.97
N TRP A 115 -10.08 7.81 14.68
CA TRP A 115 -11.35 7.38 14.07
C TRP A 115 -11.70 5.91 14.23
N PHE A 116 -10.71 5.04 14.43
CA PHE A 116 -10.92 3.61 14.49
C PHE A 116 -10.48 2.98 15.80
N VAL A 117 -9.67 3.64 16.62
CA VAL A 117 -9.27 3.07 17.92
C VAL A 117 -10.01 3.77 19.05
N LEU A 118 -9.99 5.09 19.09
CA LEU A 118 -10.63 5.88 20.15
C LEU A 118 -12.13 6.05 19.91
N HIS A 119 -12.49 6.53 18.73
CA HIS A 119 -13.86 6.59 18.24
C HIS A 119 -14.02 5.40 17.29
N TRP A 120 -15.19 4.78 17.23
CA TRP A 120 -15.44 3.69 16.29
C TRP A 120 -16.36 4.17 15.18
N GLU A 121 -15.77 4.84 14.20
CA GLU A 121 -16.49 5.49 13.12
C GLU A 121 -16.04 4.95 11.77
N ILE A 122 -16.68 3.88 11.32
CA ILE A 122 -16.42 3.31 10.00
C ILE A 122 -17.23 4.09 8.97
N THR A 123 -16.54 4.87 8.13
CA THR A 123 -17.11 5.45 6.92
C THR A 123 -16.25 5.07 5.72
N PHE A 124 -16.86 5.04 4.54
CA PHE A 124 -16.21 4.64 3.29
C PHE A 124 -14.91 5.41 3.03
N TYR A 125 -14.95 6.73 3.16
CA TYR A 125 -13.79 7.61 2.92
C TYR A 125 -12.61 7.29 3.84
N LYS A 126 -12.89 6.98 5.12
CA LYS A 126 -11.85 6.63 6.09
C LYS A 126 -11.22 5.27 5.80
N VAL A 127 -12.01 4.30 5.32
CA VAL A 127 -11.50 3.00 4.86
C VAL A 127 -10.65 3.15 3.60
N MET A 128 -11.02 4.05 2.67
CA MET A 128 -10.20 4.34 1.48
C MET A 128 -8.80 4.86 1.84
N VAL A 129 -8.68 5.67 2.89
CA VAL A 129 -7.36 6.09 3.41
C VAL A 129 -6.55 4.88 3.89
N CYS A 130 -7.17 3.90 4.54
CA CYS A 130 -6.49 2.67 4.97
C CYS A 130 -6.01 1.84 3.76
N VAL A 131 -6.86 1.69 2.74
CA VAL A 131 -6.51 0.99 1.49
C VAL A 131 -5.36 1.69 0.79
N LEU A 132 -5.38 3.02 0.71
CA LEU A 132 -4.28 3.81 0.16
C LEU A 132 -2.98 3.55 0.93
N CYS A 133 -3.00 3.58 2.26
CA CYS A 133 -1.82 3.31 3.08
C CYS A 133 -1.25 1.91 2.82
N LEU A 134 -2.10 0.88 2.85
CA LEU A 134 -1.67 -0.49 2.55
C LEU A 134 -1.13 -0.61 1.13
N SER A 135 -1.70 0.10 0.17
CA SER A 135 -1.20 0.13 -1.21
C SER A 135 0.20 0.72 -1.29
N LEU A 136 0.46 1.85 -0.60
CA LEU A 136 1.79 2.44 -0.52
C LEU A 136 2.81 1.50 0.14
N MET A 137 2.42 0.78 1.19
CA MET A 137 3.28 -0.22 1.84
C MET A 137 3.56 -1.42 0.94
N PHE A 138 2.57 -1.86 0.18
CA PHE A 138 2.75 -2.91 -0.83
C PHE A 138 3.72 -2.48 -1.92
N LEU A 139 3.63 -1.23 -2.41
CA LEU A 139 4.57 -0.71 -3.41
C LEU A 139 6.02 -0.70 -2.89
N GLU A 140 6.22 -0.31 -1.62
CA GLU A 140 7.54 -0.35 -0.98
C GLU A 140 8.04 -1.80 -0.84
N ALA A 141 7.18 -2.71 -0.35
CA ALA A 141 7.54 -4.11 -0.16
C ALA A 141 7.87 -4.82 -1.50
N ALA A 142 6.95 -4.77 -2.46
CA ALA A 142 7.01 -5.53 -3.71
C ALA A 142 7.97 -4.90 -4.73
N PHE A 143 7.84 -3.60 -4.98
CA PHE A 143 8.55 -2.93 -6.08
C PHE A 143 9.73 -2.05 -5.63
N ALA A 144 10.00 -1.96 -4.32
CA ALA A 144 10.98 -1.02 -3.76
C ALA A 144 10.67 0.46 -4.09
N ILE A 145 9.39 0.79 -4.32
CA ILE A 145 8.93 2.15 -4.61
C ILE A 145 8.42 2.77 -3.32
N CYS A 146 9.24 3.64 -2.71
CA CYS A 146 8.84 4.41 -1.54
C CYS A 146 8.43 5.84 -1.94
N VAL A 147 7.14 6.09 -2.00
CA VAL A 147 6.57 7.41 -2.39
C VAL A 147 7.05 8.52 -1.44
N GLY A 148 7.21 8.24 -0.14
CA GLY A 148 7.75 9.20 0.81
C GLY A 148 9.18 9.64 0.48
N CYS A 149 10.05 8.71 0.06
CA CYS A 149 11.41 9.04 -0.39
C CYS A 149 11.38 9.85 -1.70
N MET A 150 10.44 9.57 -2.61
CA MET A 150 10.28 10.36 -3.84
C MET A 150 9.88 11.81 -3.54
N ILE A 151 8.93 12.02 -2.62
CA ILE A 151 8.52 13.35 -2.18
C ILE A 151 9.71 14.08 -1.52
N TYR A 152 10.48 13.40 -0.68
CA TYR A 152 11.68 13.97 -0.06
C TYR A 152 12.69 14.47 -1.10
N LYS A 153 13.01 13.65 -2.10
CA LYS A 153 13.90 14.02 -3.21
C LYS A 153 13.36 15.23 -4.00
N MET A 154 12.05 15.27 -4.24
CA MET A 154 11.42 16.38 -4.95
C MET A 154 11.50 17.71 -4.18
N ILE A 155 11.39 17.66 -2.85
CA ILE A 155 11.47 18.86 -1.99
C ILE A 155 12.90 19.36 -1.88
N LEU A 156 13.87 18.48 -1.60
CA LEU A 156 15.26 18.90 -1.39
C LEU A 156 15.97 19.32 -2.69
N ARG A 157 15.48 18.91 -3.88
CA ARG A 157 16.07 19.16 -5.22
C ARG A 157 17.52 18.69 -5.40
N GLU A 158 18.19 18.26 -4.35
CA GLU A 158 19.45 17.52 -4.36
C GLU A 158 19.16 16.02 -4.36
N ALA A 159 19.97 15.26 -5.10
CA ALA A 159 19.85 13.80 -5.09
C ALA A 159 20.25 13.29 -3.70
N PRO A 160 19.38 12.58 -2.96
CA PRO A 160 19.77 12.03 -1.67
C PRO A 160 20.94 11.08 -1.85
N GLU A 161 21.93 11.16 -0.96
CA GLU A 161 23.07 10.24 -0.95
C GLU A 161 22.58 8.82 -0.65
N HIS A 162 23.00 7.85 -1.47
CA HIS A 162 22.61 6.44 -1.41
C HIS A 162 21.09 6.20 -1.55
N CYS A 163 20.63 6.14 -2.80
CA CYS A 163 19.22 5.93 -3.15
C CYS A 163 18.82 4.45 -3.14
N PRO A 164 17.54 4.13 -2.86
CA PRO A 164 17.01 2.77 -2.97
C PRO A 164 17.31 2.15 -4.33
N GLY A 165 17.75 0.89 -4.35
CA GLY A 165 18.07 0.16 -5.58
C GLY A 165 19.27 0.71 -6.35
N GLY A 166 20.07 1.60 -5.76
CA GLY A 166 21.16 2.29 -6.47
C GLY A 166 20.66 3.26 -7.54
N ALA A 167 19.40 3.73 -7.47
CA ALA A 167 18.78 4.55 -8.52
C ALA A 167 19.47 5.91 -8.77
N CYS A 168 20.37 6.33 -7.89
CA CYS A 168 21.17 7.55 -8.05
C CYS A 168 22.54 7.30 -8.66
N GLU A 169 22.96 6.04 -8.81
CA GLU A 169 24.11 5.67 -9.63
C GLU A 169 23.67 5.64 -11.10
N ILE A 170 24.44 6.28 -11.99
CA ILE A 170 24.18 6.21 -13.44
C ILE A 170 24.50 4.79 -13.90
N ARG A 171 23.49 3.92 -13.93
CA ARG A 171 23.63 2.53 -14.34
C ARG A 171 23.11 2.34 -15.76
N GLN A 172 23.95 1.81 -16.64
CA GLN A 172 23.49 1.29 -17.92
C GLN A 172 22.65 0.04 -17.68
N ARG A 173 21.48 -0.05 -18.33
CA ARG A 173 20.61 -1.23 -18.21
C ARG A 173 21.36 -2.45 -18.71
N GLU A 174 21.41 -3.49 -17.89
CA GLU A 174 22.01 -4.76 -18.30
C GLU A 174 21.11 -5.46 -19.33
N ARG A 175 21.69 -6.35 -20.15
CA ARG A 175 20.93 -7.09 -21.19
C ARG A 175 19.74 -7.88 -20.62
N ILE A 176 19.83 -8.30 -19.36
CA ILE A 176 18.74 -9.00 -18.64
C ILE A 176 17.55 -8.07 -18.36
N GLN A 177 17.77 -6.76 -18.24
CA GLN A 177 16.73 -5.75 -17.99
C GLN A 177 16.07 -5.23 -19.26
N THR A 178 16.61 -5.56 -20.44
CA THR A 178 16.05 -5.16 -21.73
C THR A 178 15.16 -6.27 -22.29
N PHE A 179 13.99 -5.89 -22.79
CA PHE A 179 13.04 -6.83 -23.38
C PHE A 179 13.30 -7.04 -24.87
N ASN A 180 13.22 -8.29 -25.33
CA ASN A 180 13.04 -8.58 -26.76
C ASN A 180 11.60 -8.24 -27.20
N LEU A 181 11.36 -8.01 -28.48
CA LEU A 181 10.03 -7.73 -29.05
C LEU A 181 8.99 -8.78 -28.64
N ILE A 182 9.35 -10.06 -28.65
CA ILE A 182 8.47 -11.17 -28.23
C ILE A 182 8.13 -11.06 -26.74
N GLN A 183 9.12 -10.80 -25.88
CA GLN A 183 8.89 -10.67 -24.43
C GLN A 183 8.03 -9.43 -24.11
N SER A 184 8.24 -8.33 -24.84
CA SER A 184 7.41 -7.12 -24.74
C SER A 184 5.96 -7.43 -25.13
N PHE A 185 5.75 -8.16 -26.22
CA PHE A 185 4.41 -8.55 -26.67
C PHE A 185 3.69 -9.46 -25.67
N ILE A 186 4.38 -10.46 -25.11
CA ILE A 186 3.84 -11.32 -24.04
C ILE A 186 3.46 -10.49 -22.81
N GLY A 187 4.32 -9.55 -22.41
CA GLY A 187 4.03 -8.63 -21.30
C GLY A 187 2.77 -7.81 -21.54
N ILE A 188 2.62 -7.23 -22.73
CA ILE A 188 1.44 -6.44 -23.12
C ILE A 188 0.18 -7.31 -23.12
N ILE A 189 0.19 -8.49 -23.76
CA ILE A 189 -0.96 -9.39 -23.78
C ILE A 189 -1.38 -9.78 -22.36
N THR A 190 -0.42 -10.10 -21.49
CA THR A 190 -0.71 -10.49 -20.12
C THR A 190 -1.40 -9.36 -19.35
N ILE A 191 -0.93 -8.12 -19.50
CA ILE A 191 -1.55 -6.95 -18.89
C ILE A 191 -2.98 -6.75 -19.41
N VAL A 192 -3.17 -6.85 -20.74
CA VAL A 192 -4.50 -6.71 -21.36
C VAL A 192 -5.46 -7.80 -20.89
N ALA A 193 -5.00 -9.05 -20.80
CA ALA A 193 -5.81 -10.17 -20.33
C ALA A 193 -6.19 -10.04 -18.84
N LEU A 194 -5.28 -9.58 -17.99
CA LEU A 194 -5.58 -9.30 -16.59
C LEU A 194 -6.58 -8.13 -16.46
N ALA A 195 -6.38 -7.06 -17.23
CA ALA A 195 -7.28 -5.91 -17.23
C ALA A 195 -8.68 -6.28 -17.74
N SER A 196 -8.78 -7.08 -18.81
CA SER A 196 -10.06 -7.55 -19.33
C SER A 196 -10.74 -8.53 -18.37
N GLY A 197 -9.99 -9.41 -17.71
CA GLY A 197 -10.52 -10.28 -16.66
C GLY A 197 -11.11 -9.49 -15.49
N VAL A 198 -10.40 -8.47 -15.01
CA VAL A 198 -10.90 -7.56 -13.95
C VAL A 198 -12.14 -6.78 -14.43
N TYR A 199 -12.11 -6.25 -15.66
CA TYR A 199 -13.25 -5.55 -16.26
C TYR A 199 -14.49 -6.45 -16.34
N LEU A 200 -14.35 -7.66 -16.87
CA LEU A 200 -15.45 -8.61 -17.00
C LEU A 200 -15.98 -9.08 -15.64
N PHE A 201 -15.08 -9.28 -14.67
CA PHE A 201 -15.47 -9.60 -13.30
C PHE A 201 -16.31 -8.49 -12.69
N LEU A 202 -15.87 -7.23 -12.81
CA LEU A 202 -16.61 -6.08 -12.32
C LEU A 202 -17.93 -5.90 -13.05
N ALA A 203 -17.97 -6.05 -14.39
CA ALA A 203 -19.16 -5.84 -15.19
C ALA A 203 -20.24 -6.92 -14.97
N LYS A 204 -19.86 -8.20 -14.79
CA LYS A 204 -20.82 -9.31 -14.68
C LYS A 204 -21.23 -9.67 -13.26
N THR A 205 -20.54 -9.17 -12.24
CA THR A 205 -20.84 -9.52 -10.85
C THR A 205 -21.77 -8.49 -10.23
N GLU A 206 -22.95 -8.92 -9.77
CA GLU A 206 -23.83 -8.05 -9.00
C GLU A 206 -23.17 -7.65 -7.69
N SER A 207 -22.93 -6.35 -7.55
CA SER A 207 -22.32 -5.77 -6.38
C SER A 207 -23.33 -5.61 -5.26
N LYS A 208 -23.06 -6.29 -4.14
CA LYS A 208 -23.85 -6.15 -2.90
C LYS A 208 -23.36 -5.00 -2.00
N THR A 209 -22.35 -4.26 -2.44
CA THR A 209 -21.73 -3.17 -1.69
C THR A 209 -21.83 -1.86 -2.47
N PHE A 210 -22.00 -0.76 -1.75
CA PHE A 210 -22.03 0.59 -2.34
C PHE A 210 -20.83 0.87 -3.25
N PHE A 211 -19.63 0.42 -2.86
CA PHE A 211 -18.42 0.56 -3.69
C PHE A 211 -18.46 -0.28 -4.96
N GLY A 212 -18.99 -1.50 -4.89
CA GLY A 212 -19.13 -2.33 -6.07
C GLY A 212 -20.17 -1.76 -7.04
N GLN A 213 -21.21 -1.09 -6.55
CA GLN A 213 -22.19 -0.39 -7.41
C GLN A 213 -21.55 0.83 -8.08
N PHE A 214 -20.81 1.64 -7.31
CA PHE A 214 -20.05 2.77 -7.84
C PHE A 214 -19.03 2.33 -8.90
N LEU A 215 -18.28 1.23 -8.66
CA LEU A 215 -17.33 0.70 -9.64
C LEU A 215 -18.03 0.14 -10.88
N HIS A 216 -19.13 -0.59 -10.71
CA HIS A 216 -19.90 -1.14 -11.81
C HIS A 216 -20.47 -0.03 -12.71
N GLU A 217 -21.02 1.04 -12.11
CA GLU A 217 -21.49 2.23 -12.82
C GLU A 217 -20.34 3.02 -13.49
N ALA A 218 -19.18 3.15 -12.84
CA ALA A 218 -18.02 3.83 -13.41
C ALA A 218 -17.37 3.05 -14.57
N VAL A 219 -17.51 1.72 -14.60
CA VAL A 219 -16.92 0.83 -15.59
C VAL A 219 -17.83 0.64 -16.81
N LEU A 220 -19.14 0.74 -16.63
CA LEU A 220 -20.12 0.59 -17.72
C LEU A 220 -20.37 1.90 -18.46
N THR A 221 -20.51 1.78 -19.78
CA THR A 221 -20.99 2.88 -20.61
C THR A 221 -22.46 3.15 -20.29
N LYS A 222 -22.90 4.41 -20.33
CA LYS A 222 -24.31 4.82 -20.07
C LYS A 222 -25.37 4.03 -20.85
N ALA A 223 -25.01 3.51 -22.03
CA ALA A 223 -25.89 2.67 -22.84
C ALA A 223 -26.04 1.24 -22.29
N ALA A 224 -24.97 0.66 -21.74
CA ALA A 224 -25.00 -0.67 -21.14
C ALA A 224 -25.77 -0.67 -19.80
N LEU A 225 -25.64 0.40 -19.00
CA LEU A 225 -26.42 0.61 -17.78
C LEU A 225 -27.94 0.60 -18.04
N LYS A 226 -28.40 1.32 -19.08
CA LYS A 226 -29.83 1.33 -19.45
C LYS A 226 -30.35 -0.05 -19.85
N GLN A 227 -29.55 -0.84 -20.57
CA GLN A 227 -29.95 -2.19 -20.95
C GLN A 227 -30.09 -3.11 -19.73
N GLU A 228 -29.19 -3.01 -18.76
CA GLU A 228 -29.30 -3.76 -17.50
C GLU A 228 -30.49 -3.30 -16.65
N GLU A 229 -30.80 -2.01 -16.61
CA GLU A 229 -32.00 -1.47 -15.94
C GLU A 229 -33.29 -2.00 -16.59
N GLU A 230 -33.37 -1.99 -17.92
CA GLU A 230 -34.50 -2.52 -18.68
C GLU A 230 -34.65 -4.04 -18.48
N GLU A 231 -33.55 -4.79 -18.44
CA GLU A 231 -33.57 -6.23 -18.13
C GLU A 231 -34.00 -6.51 -16.68
N LYS A 232 -33.52 -5.73 -15.70
CA LYS A 232 -33.96 -5.85 -14.31
C LYS A 232 -35.44 -5.53 -14.17
N TYR A 233 -35.92 -4.45 -14.78
CA TYR A 233 -37.33 -4.08 -14.79
C TYR A 233 -38.20 -5.19 -15.38
N LYS A 234 -37.80 -5.79 -16.52
CA LYS A 234 -38.50 -6.94 -17.09
C LYS A 234 -38.54 -8.14 -16.16
N ARG A 235 -37.42 -8.49 -15.50
CA ARG A 235 -37.36 -9.62 -14.54
C ARG A 235 -38.20 -9.38 -13.29
N GLU A 236 -38.27 -8.14 -12.80
CA GLU A 236 -39.12 -7.77 -11.65
C GLU A 236 -40.60 -7.82 -12.04
N THR A 237 -40.93 -7.28 -13.21
CA THR A 237 -42.28 -7.30 -13.78
C THR A 237 -42.75 -8.74 -14.01
N GLU A 238 -41.92 -9.61 -14.61
CA GLU A 238 -42.22 -11.04 -14.78
C GLU A 238 -42.46 -11.74 -13.43
N LYS A 239 -41.69 -11.42 -12.38
CA LYS A 239 -41.90 -11.99 -11.03
C LYS A 239 -43.14 -11.46 -10.32
N GLU A 240 -43.56 -10.24 -10.57
CA GLU A 240 -44.84 -9.73 -10.07
C GLU A 240 -46.00 -10.45 -10.77
N PHE A 241 -45.94 -10.59 -12.09
CA PHE A 241 -46.97 -11.32 -12.85
C PHE A 241 -47.03 -12.82 -12.50
N ASP A 242 -45.91 -13.47 -12.18
CA ASP A 242 -45.87 -14.89 -11.77
C ASP A 242 -46.32 -15.10 -10.29
N ASN A 243 -46.36 -14.04 -9.47
CA ASN A 243 -46.87 -14.09 -8.09
C ASN A 243 -48.36 -13.70 -7.98
N ASP A 244 -48.93 -13.06 -9.01
CA ASP A 244 -50.35 -12.69 -9.08
C ASP A 244 -51.24 -13.82 -9.67
N ASP A 245 -50.64 -14.91 -10.16
CA ASP A 245 -51.32 -16.15 -10.58
C ASP A 245 -51.45 -17.14 -9.40
N PHE A 246 -52.27 -16.79 -8.38
CA PHE A 246 -52.84 -17.72 -7.38
C PHE A 246 -54.30 -17.40 -7.08
#